data_AF-A0A7V4THI6-F1
#
_entry.id   AF-A0A7V4THI6-F1
#
_cell.length_a   1.000
_cell.length_b   1.000
_cell.length_c   1.000
_cell.angle_alpha   90.00
_cell.angle_beta   90.00
_cell.angle_gamma   90.00
#
_symmetry.space_group_name_H-M   'P 1'
#
loop_
_entity.id
_entity.type
_entity.pdbx_description
1 polymer ?
#
loop_
_entity_poly.entity_id
_entity_poly.type
_entity_poly.pdbx_seq_one_letter_code
_entity_poly.pdbx_strand_id
1 'polypeptide(L)' 'DGFQGREKEVIILSFVRSNPRGEIGFLADTRRLNVALTRARAKLIAIGDGKTLCHHELYRDFITFVRQRGLYLSLTL' A
#
# COMPACT_ATOMS: atom_id res chain seq x y z
N ASP A 1 -10.29 -10.92 -1.99
CA ASP A 1 -11.47 -11.05 -1.11
C ASP A 1 -11.44 -12.21 -0.09
N GLY A 2 -10.32 -12.92 0.10
CA GLY A 2 -10.22 -14.02 1.10
C GLY A 2 -9.92 -13.62 2.57
N PHE A 3 -9.84 -12.32 2.88
CA PHE A 3 -9.44 -11.78 4.20
C PHE A 3 -10.52 -10.92 4.88
N GLN A 4 -11.79 -11.14 4.55
CA GLN A 4 -12.88 -10.41 5.17
C GLN A 4 -13.20 -11.05 6.54
N GLY A 5 -12.96 -10.32 7.63
CA GLY A 5 -13.32 -10.73 9.00
C GLY A 5 -12.22 -11.42 9.82
N ARG A 6 -10.96 -11.45 9.36
CA ARG A 6 -9.83 -11.99 10.15
C ARG A 6 -8.70 -10.98 10.22
N GLU A 7 -8.47 -10.44 11.42
CA GLU A 7 -7.28 -9.65 11.75
C GLU A 7 -6.07 -10.58 11.96
N LYS A 8 -4.86 -10.03 11.82
CA LYS A 8 -3.58 -10.71 12.11
C LYS A 8 -2.64 -9.77 12.84
N GLU A 9 -1.74 -10.32 13.66
CA GLU A 9 -0.70 -9.54 14.35
C GLU A 9 0.14 -8.73 13.36
N VAL A 10 0.56 -9.39 12.27
CA VAL A 10 1.36 -8.79 11.20
C VAL A 10 0.69 -9.02 9.85
N ILE A 11 0.60 -7.97 9.04
CA ILE A 11 0.16 -8.03 7.64
C ILE A 11 1.30 -7.54 6.75
N ILE A 12 1.54 -8.27 5.66
CA ILE A 12 2.40 -7.85 4.55
C ILE A 12 1.50 -7.56 3.35
N LEU A 13 1.48 -6.30 2.93
CA LEU A 13 0.69 -5.81 1.80
C LEU A 13 1.61 -5.59 0.60
N SER A 14 1.43 -6.37 -0.46
CA SER A 14 2.07 -6.13 -1.75
C SER A 14 1.11 -5.41 -2.68
N PHE A 15 1.53 -4.27 -3.24
CA PHE A 15 0.73 -3.53 -4.22
C PHE A 15 0.81 -4.12 -5.62
N VAL A 16 1.81 -4.95 -5.92
CA VAL A 16 2.01 -5.69 -7.19
C VAL A 16 2.27 -4.81 -8.43
N ARG A 17 1.63 -3.64 -8.55
CA ARG A 17 1.71 -2.76 -9.73
C ARG A 17 3.06 -2.03 -9.78
N SER A 18 3.72 -2.21 -10.91
CA SER A 18 4.96 -1.54 -11.29
C SER A 18 4.99 -1.42 -12.82
N ASN A 19 4.79 -0.23 -13.37
CA ASN A 19 4.84 0.03 -14.81
C ASN A 19 5.11 1.52 -15.13
N PRO A 20 5.72 1.83 -16.29
CA PRO A 20 6.04 3.21 -16.66
C PRO A 20 4.83 4.12 -16.89
N ARG A 21 3.64 3.54 -17.14
CA ARG A 21 2.42 4.30 -17.43
C ARG A 21 1.67 4.78 -16.18
N GLY A 22 2.13 4.37 -14.98
CA GLY A 22 1.44 4.72 -13.73
C GLY A 22 0.09 4.03 -13.55
N GLU A 23 -0.17 2.95 -14.28
CA GLU A 23 -1.46 2.25 -14.24
C GLU A 23 -1.59 1.38 -12.98
N ILE A 24 -2.60 1.66 -12.17
CA ILE A 24 -2.84 0.94 -10.92
C ILE A 24 -3.90 -0.18 -11.04
N GLY A 25 -4.76 -0.13 -12.07
CA GLY A 25 -5.80 -1.11 -12.32
C GLY A 25 -6.70 -1.34 -11.09
N PHE A 26 -6.83 -2.60 -10.65
CA PHE A 26 -7.68 -2.99 -9.52
C PHE A 26 -7.40 -2.28 -8.18
N LEU A 27 -6.23 -1.65 -8.03
CA LEU A 27 -5.90 -0.84 -6.85
C LEU A 27 -6.73 0.46 -6.77
N ALA A 28 -7.37 0.87 -7.88
CA ALA A 28 -8.26 2.03 -7.89
C ALA A 28 -9.50 1.84 -6.99
N ASP A 29 -9.86 0.60 -6.62
CA ASP A 29 -10.88 0.36 -5.60
C ASP A 29 -10.29 0.61 -4.20
N THR A 30 -10.40 1.84 -3.74
CA THR A 30 -9.85 2.34 -2.46
C THR A 30 -10.39 1.59 -1.24
N ARG A 31 -11.56 0.95 -1.35
CA ARG A 31 -12.11 0.11 -0.27
C ARG A 31 -11.20 -1.07 0.03
N ARG A 32 -10.50 -1.60 -0.98
CA ARG A 32 -9.52 -2.70 -0.81
C ARG A 32 -8.32 -2.26 0.01
N LEU A 33 -7.87 -1.01 -0.16
CA LEU A 33 -6.81 -0.47 0.66
C LEU A 33 -7.27 -0.31 2.11
N ASN A 34 -8.44 0.30 2.36
CA ASN A 34 -8.96 0.46 3.71
C ASN A 34 -9.07 -0.87 4.46
N VAL A 35 -9.56 -1.91 3.77
CA VAL A 35 -9.59 -3.27 4.32
C VAL A 35 -8.17 -3.75 4.66
N ALA A 36 -7.21 -3.62 3.74
CA ALA A 36 -5.84 -4.07 3.98
C ALA A 36 -5.16 -3.34 5.15
N LEU A 37 -5.34 -2.01 5.25
CA LEU A 37 -4.77 -1.18 6.31
C LEU A 37 -5.33 -1.55 7.70
N THR A 38 -6.59 -1.97 7.78
CA THR A 38 -7.29 -2.26 9.05
C THR A 38 -7.19 -3.72 9.51
N ARG A 39 -6.49 -4.60 8.77
CA ARG A 39 -6.29 -6.02 9.18
C ARG A 39 -5.11 -6.25 10.12
N ALA A 40 -4.19 -5.31 10.24
CA ALA A 40 -3.00 -5.45 11.08
C ALA A 40 -3.27 -4.99 12.51
N ARG A 41 -2.99 -5.85 13.50
CA ARG A 41 -3.12 -5.52 14.94
C ARG A 41 -1.88 -4.84 15.50
N ALA A 42 -0.69 -5.28 15.09
CA ALA A 42 0.58 -4.78 15.63
C ALA A 42 1.49 -4.18 14.56
N LYS A 43 1.55 -4.77 13.35
CA LYS A 43 2.45 -4.28 12.28
C LYS A 43 1.88 -4.47 10.88
N LEU A 44 1.99 -3.43 10.07
CA LEU A 44 1.73 -3.47 8.63
C LEU A 44 3.03 -3.17 7.88
N ILE A 45 3.41 -4.02 6.94
CA ILE A 45 4.52 -3.79 6.01
C ILE A 45 3.92 -3.66 4.61
N ALA A 46 4.10 -2.50 3.98
CA ALA A 46 3.60 -2.23 2.65
C ALA A 46 4.75 -2.17 1.63
N ILE A 47 4.66 -2.94 0.54
CA ILE A 47 5.69 -3.09 -0.47
C ILE A 47 5.09 -2.76 -1.84
N GLY A 48 5.73 -1.84 -2.58
CA GLY A 48 5.30 -1.49 -3.93
C GLY A 48 6.21 -0.48 -4.61
N ASP A 49 5.95 -0.26 -5.89
CA ASP A 49 6.65 0.76 -6.67
C ASP A 49 6.03 2.14 -6.44
N GLY A 50 6.78 3.00 -5.74
CA GLY A 50 6.37 4.37 -5.47
C GLY A 50 6.18 5.21 -6.73
N LYS A 51 6.91 4.95 -7.83
CA LYS A 51 6.75 5.72 -9.09
C LYS A 51 5.39 5.42 -9.72
N THR A 52 5.01 4.16 -9.79
CA THR A 52 3.70 3.74 -10.29
C THR A 52 2.57 4.24 -9.38
N LEU A 53 2.65 3.96 -8.08
CA LEU A 53 1.57 4.24 -7.13
C LEU A 53 1.28 5.75 -6.96
N CYS A 54 2.31 6.58 -6.98
CA CYS A 54 2.14 8.03 -6.85
C CYS A 54 1.36 8.67 -8.01
N HIS A 55 1.02 7.98 -9.09
CA HIS A 55 0.14 8.55 -10.12
C HIS A 55 -1.30 8.74 -9.61
N HIS A 56 -1.71 7.98 -8.61
CA HIS A 56 -3.03 8.08 -8.00
C HIS A 56 -2.97 8.87 -6.68
N GLU A 57 -3.86 9.85 -6.53
CA GLU A 57 -3.89 10.82 -5.41
C GLU A 57 -3.83 10.14 -4.04
N LEU A 58 -4.76 9.21 -3.76
CA LEU A 58 -4.80 8.52 -2.46
C LEU A 58 -3.49 7.80 -2.12
N TYR A 59 -2.82 7.18 -3.09
CA TYR A 59 -1.58 6.46 -2.85
C TYR A 59 -0.40 7.41 -2.67
N ARG A 60 -0.41 8.54 -3.38
CA ARG A 60 0.54 9.64 -3.17
C ARG A 60 0.44 10.19 -1.75
N ASP A 61 -0.78 10.40 -1.26
CA ASP A 61 -1.04 10.89 0.10
C ASP A 61 -0.62 9.86 1.14
N PHE A 62 -0.96 8.58 0.92
CA PHE A 62 -0.52 7.48 1.78
C PHE A 62 1.02 7.41 1.87
N ILE A 63 1.72 7.46 0.74
CA ILE A 63 3.18 7.43 0.71
C ILE A 63 3.77 8.68 1.39
N THR A 64 3.18 9.85 1.18
CA THR A 64 3.60 11.10 1.84
C THR A 64 3.43 11.03 3.35
N PHE A 65 2.30 10.52 3.82
CA PHE A 65 2.01 10.27 5.23
C PHE A 65 3.05 9.33 5.88
N VAL A 66 3.43 8.25 5.18
CA VAL A 66 4.44 7.28 5.64
C VAL A 66 5.84 7.92 5.68
N ARG A 67 6.19 8.74 4.67
CA ARG A 67 7.46 9.49 4.61
C ARG A 67 7.59 10.50 5.74
N GLN A 68 6.55 11.29 6.00
CA GLN A 68 6.55 12.29 7.08
C GLN A 68 6.74 11.67 8.47
N ARG A 69 6.42 10.39 8.64
CA ARG A 69 6.65 9.64 9.89
C ARG A 69 8.02 8.96 9.97
N GLY A 70 8.87 9.10 8.95
CA GLY A 70 10.16 8.42 8.89
C GLY A 70 10.05 6.89 8.71
N LEU A 71 8.91 6.39 8.24
CA LEU A 71 8.64 4.95 8.08
C LEU A 71 8.83 4.47 6.62
N TYR A 72 9.27 5.34 5.72
CA TYR A 72 9.49 5.02 4.32
C TYR A 72 10.94 4.57 4.09
N LEU A 73 11.10 3.33 3.61
CA LEU A 73 12.38 2.79 3.19
C LEU A 73 12.42 2.72 1.66
N SER A 74 13.42 3.35 1.06
CA SER A 74 13.69 3.22 -0.37
C SER A 74 14.66 2.07 -0.59
N LEU A 75 14.24 1.07 -1.37
CA LEU A 75 15.13 0.00 -1.81
C LEU A 75 15.83 0.47 -3.08
N THR A 76 17.11 0.79 -2.96
CA THR A 76 18.01 0.99 -4.09
C THR A 76 18.82 -0.28 -4.24
N LEU A 77 18.70 -0.94 -5.40
CA LEU A 77 19.65 -1.97 -5.83
C LEU A 77 20.78 -1.28 -6.60
#